data_AF-A0AAI9W9B2-F1
#
_entry.id   AF-A0AAI9W9B2-F1
#
_cell.length_a   1.000
_cell.length_b   1.000
_cell.length_c   1.000
_cell.angle_alpha   90.00
_cell.angle_beta   90.00
_cell.angle_gamma   90.00
#
_symmetry.space_group_name_H-M   'P 1'
#
loop_
_entity.id
_entity.type
_entity.pdbx_description
1 polymer ?
#
loop_
_entity_poly.entity_id
_entity_poly.type
_entity_poly.pdbx_seq_one_letter_code
_entity_poly.pdbx_strand_id
1 'polypeptide(L)' 'MGQIPGFLKFVLAKERRYVYLAVAEKKNKRVKTHIVYRFGSLETALETMYGMRDDFENCFPPELKDKGYD' A
#
# COMPACT_ATOMS: atom_id res chain seq x y z
N MET A 1 -3.03 8.79 18.38
CA MET A 1 -3.16 7.44 17.81
C MET A 1 -1.82 7.12 17.15
N GLY A 2 -1.15 6.03 17.53
CA GLY A 2 0.12 5.67 16.90
C GLY A 2 -0.14 5.18 15.47
N GLN A 3 0.42 5.86 14.46
CA GLN A 3 0.40 5.38 13.08
C GLN A 3 1.08 4.01 13.07
N ILE A 4 0.34 2.96 12.70
CA ILE A 4 0.94 1.65 12.47
C ILE A 4 1.64 1.75 11.13
N PRO A 5 2.98 1.62 11.06
CA PRO A 5 3.70 1.78 9.82
C PRO A 5 3.24 0.71 8.82
N GLY A 6 2.74 1.18 7.68
CA GLY A 6 2.46 0.33 6.53
C GLY A 6 3.75 -0.08 5.82
N PHE A 7 3.72 -1.21 5.12
CA PHE A 7 4.81 -1.66 4.26
C PHE A 7 4.27 -2.17 2.93
N LEU A 8 5.10 -2.09 1.90
CA LEU A 8 4.78 -2.64 0.59
C LEU A 8 4.94 -4.16 0.60
N LYS A 9 3.89 -4.86 0.20
CA LYS A 9 3.89 -6.31 0.02
C LYS A 9 3.86 -6.63 -1.46
N PHE A 10 4.87 -7.39 -1.91
CA PHE A 10 4.97 -7.91 -3.27
C PHE A 10 4.45 -9.35 -3.30
N VAL A 11 3.51 -9.65 -4.18
CA VAL A 11 2.93 -10.99 -4.33
C VAL A 11 3.06 -11.43 -5.77
N LEU A 12 3.64 -12.60 -5.99
CA LEU A 12 3.67 -13.24 -7.30
C LEU A 12 2.40 -14.08 -7.49
N ALA A 13 1.63 -13.79 -8.54
CA ALA A 13 0.43 -14.53 -8.89
C ALA A 13 0.30 -14.65 -10.41
N LYS A 14 0.16 -15.88 -10.93
CA LYS A 14 0.02 -16.15 -12.38
C LYS A 14 1.09 -15.42 -13.20
N GLU A 15 2.36 -15.59 -12.82
CA GLU A 15 3.55 -14.99 -13.45
C GLU A 15 3.65 -13.46 -13.40
N ARG A 16 2.68 -12.77 -12.79
CA ARG A 16 2.70 -11.32 -12.59
C ARG A 16 2.98 -10.98 -11.13
N ARG A 17 3.78 -9.93 -10.90
CA ARG A 17 3.98 -9.36 -9.57
C ARG A 17 2.94 -8.30 -9.30
N TYR A 18 2.34 -8.35 -8.13
CA TYR A 18 1.39 -7.36 -7.64
C TYR A 18 1.93 -6.68 -6.39
N VAL A 19 1.59 -5.41 -6.24
CA VAL A 19 2.02 -4.57 -5.13
C VAL A 19 0.82 -4.11 -4.31
N TYR A 20 0.96 -4.21 -3.00
CA TYR A 20 -0.08 -3.86 -2.04
C TYR A 20 0.53 -3.04 -0.90
N LEU A 21 -0.21 -2.05 -0.39
CA LEU A 21 0.08 -1.47 0.92
C LEU A 21 -0.55 -2.37 1.98
N ALA A 22 0.23 -2.80 2.96
CA ALA A 22 -0.25 -3.63 4.05
C ALA A 22 0.20 -3.10 5.41
N VAL A 23 -0.61 -3.34 6.44
CA VAL A 23 -0.25 -3.08 7.83
C VAL A 23 -0.16 -4.39 8.60
N ALA A 24 0.82 -4.46 9.50
CA ALA A 24 0.93 -5.57 10.44
C ALA A 24 0.30 -5.16 11.77
N GLU A 25 -0.82 -5.78 12.11
CA GLU A 25 -1.46 -5.64 13.41
C GLU A 25 -1.10 -6.84 14.29
N LYS A 26 -0.44 -6.57 15.42
CA LYS A 26 -0.12 -7.60 16.42
C LYS A 26 -1.24 -7.67 17.44
N LYS A 27 -2.04 -8.74 17.41
CA LYS A 27 -3.12 -8.98 18.38
C LYS A 27 -2.90 -10.34 19.04
N ASN A 28 -2.82 -10.37 20.38
CA ASN A 28 -2.63 -11.60 21.17
C ASN A 28 -1.54 -12.54 20.64
N LYS A 29 -0.29 -12.05 20.56
CA LYS A 29 0.91 -12.77 20.08
C LYS A 29 0.87 -13.24 18.61
N ARG A 30 -0.22 -13.04 17.86
CA ARG A 30 -0.30 -13.30 16.42
C ARG A 30 -0.20 -11.99 15.64
N VAL A 31 0.61 -12.01 14.59
CA VAL A 31 0.70 -10.91 13.62
C VAL A 31 -0.30 -11.20 12.51
N LYS A 32 -1.29 -10.33 12.33
CA LYS A 32 -2.17 -10.35 11.16
C LYS A 32 -1.76 -9.23 10.22
N THR A 33 -1.58 -9.57 8.95
CA THR A 33 -1.31 -8.60 7.90
C THR A 33 -2.62 -8.25 7.19
N HIS A 34 -3.04 -7.00 7.27
CA HIS A 34 -4.20 -6.50 6.54
C HIS A 34 -3.75 -5.67 5.35
N ILE A 35 -4.38 -5.90 4.19
CA ILE A 35 -4.13 -5.10 2.98
C ILE A 35 -4.97 -3.83 3.10
N VAL A 36 -4.29 -2.69 3.03
CA VAL A 36 -4.88 -1.36 3.14
C VAL A 36 -5.25 -0.81 1.77
N TYR A 37 -4.39 -1.06 0.78
CA TYR A 37 -4.56 -0.57 -0.58
C TYR A 37 -3.89 -1.50 -1.59
N ARG A 38 -4.42 -1.56 -2.81
CA ARG A 38 -3.91 -2.39 -3.90
C ARG A 38 -3.45 -1.50 -5.04
N PHE A 39 -2.14 -1.41 -5.25
CA PHE A 39 -1.57 -0.66 -6.37
C PHE A 39 -1.72 -1.39 -7.72
N GLY A 40 -1.90 -2.71 -7.70
CA GLY A 40 -2.10 -3.49 -8.93
C GLY A 40 -0.84 -4.24 -9.33
N SER A 41 -0.63 -4.45 -10.64
CA SER A 41 0.59 -5.07 -11.16
C SER A 41 1.80 -4.20 -10.85
N LEU A 42 3.00 -4.78 -10.86
CA LEU A 42 4.23 -4.05 -10.56
C LEU A 42 4.43 -2.85 -11.47
N GLU A 43 4.15 -2.98 -12.77
CA GLU A 43 4.27 -1.90 -13.75
C GLU A 43 3.37 -0.72 -13.38
N THR A 44 2.06 -0.96 -13.21
CA THR A 44 1.08 0.06 -12.80
C THR A 44 1.40 0.66 -11.44
N ALA A 45 1.86 -0.17 -10.50
CA ALA A 45 2.25 0.29 -9.17
C ALA A 45 3.43 1.25 -9.23
N LEU A 46 4.44 0.95 -10.06
CA LEU A 46 5.59 1.82 -10.26
C LEU A 46 5.17 3.14 -10.92
N GLU A 47 4.40 3.09 -12.01
CA GLU A 47 3.91 4.30 -12.68
C GLU A 47 3.13 5.20 -11.72
N THR A 48 2.27 4.62 -10.90
CA THR A 48 1.48 5.38 -9.92
C THR A 48 2.38 5.95 -8.82
N MET A 49 3.32 5.18 -8.29
CA MET A 49 4.26 5.66 -7.26
C MET A 49 5.19 6.77 -7.78
N TYR A 50 5.65 6.67 -9.03
CA TYR A 50 6.41 7.74 -9.67
C TYR A 50 5.53 8.97 -9.91
N GLY A 51 4.30 8.80 -10.40
CA GLY A 51 3.34 9.89 -10.56
C GLY A 51 3.05 10.61 -9.25
N MET A 52 2.85 9.90 -8.14
CA MET A 52 2.68 10.49 -6.81
C MET A 52 3.90 11.27 -6.33
N ARG A 53 5.11 10.89 -6.75
CA ARG A 53 6.33 11.62 -6.39
C ARG A 53 6.35 13.00 -7.06
N ASP A 54 5.88 13.08 -8.30
CA ASP A 54 5.88 14.31 -9.08
C ASP A 54 4.62 15.18 -8.81
N ASP A 55 3.46 14.56 -8.58
CA ASP A 55 2.19 15.23 -8.25
C ASP A 55 1.43 14.49 -7.14
N PHE A 56 1.84 14.74 -5.89
CA PHE A 56 1.25 14.08 -4.73
C PHE A 56 -0.22 14.46 -4.53
N GLU A 57 -0.57 15.74 -4.67
CA GLU A 57 -1.93 16.20 -4.34
C GLU A 57 -3.01 15.65 -5.29
N ASN A 58 -2.69 15.45 -6.58
CA ASN A 58 -3.65 14.93 -7.55
C ASN A 58 -3.56 13.41 -7.74
N CYS A 59 -2.39 12.80 -7.57
CA CYS A 59 -2.21 11.36 -7.80
C CYS A 59 -2.32 10.51 -6.54
N PHE A 60 -2.29 11.09 -5.34
CA PHE A 60 -2.42 10.30 -4.12
C PHE A 60 -3.85 9.77 -3.94
N PRO A 61 -4.04 8.46 -3.65
CA PRO A 61 -5.36 7.87 -3.58
C PRO A 61 -6.12 8.45 -2.39
N PRO A 62 -7.35 8.97 -2.59
CA PRO A 62 -8.15 9.54 -1.50
C PRO A 62 -8.42 8.50 -0.41
N GLU A 63 -8.55 7.23 -0.78
CA GLU A 63 -8.71 6.10 0.15
C GLU A 63 -7.56 5.95 1.16
N LEU A 64 -6.35 6.35 0.79
CA LEU A 64 -5.19 6.35 1.68
C LEU A 64 -5.19 7.59 2.57
N LYS A 65 -5.58 8.74 2.01
CA LYS A 65 -5.70 10.01 2.75
C LYS A 65 -6.75 9.92 3.86
N ASP A 66 -7.92 9.34 3.57
CA ASP A 66 -8.98 9.07 4.56
C ASP A 66 -8.52 8.13 5.68
N LYS A 67 -7.55 7.24 5.40
CA LYS A 67 -6.95 6.34 6.40
C LYS A 67 -5.80 6.97 7.18
N GLY A 68 -5.51 8.25 6.95
CA GLY A 68 -4.45 8.99 7.64
C GLY A 68 -3.05 8.62 7.16
N TYR A 69 -2.90 8.22 5.91
CA TYR A 69 -1.61 8.15 5.23
C TYR A 69 -1.36 9.46 4.48
N ASP A 70 -0.14 9.96 4.57
CA ASP A 70 0.38 11.18 3.96
C ASP A 70 1.78 10.93 3.38
#